data_AF-A0A972LZD2-F1
#
_entry.id   AF-A0A972LZD2-F1
#
_cell.length_a   1.000
_cell.length_b   1.000
_cell.length_c   1.000
_cell.angle_alpha   90.00
_cell.angle_beta   90.00
_cell.angle_gamma   90.00
#
_symmetry.space_group_name_H-M   'P 1'
#
loop_
_entity.id
_entity.type
_entity.pdbx_description
1 polymer ?
#
loop_
_entity_poly.entity_id
_entity_poly.type
_entity_poly.pdbx_seq_one_letter_code
_entity_poly.pdbx_strand_id
1 'polypeptide(L)'
;MTEEEIINEAWKVAHAFLDSGNHDIGHVKRVLRNATLIWEKEGGNLFAIKLSAILHDIGRPIEEITEQDHAEISANIAKRLLYLWNIPNKI
;
A
#
# COMPACT_ATOMS: atom_id res chain seq x y z
N MET A 1 -5.73 13.66 -9.52
CA MET A 1 -6.28 12.30 -9.62
C MET A 1 -7.39 12.15 -8.62
N THR A 2 -8.46 11.43 -8.96
CA THR A 2 -9.51 11.02 -8.02
C THR A 2 -8.98 9.96 -7.06
N GLU A 3 -9.68 9.73 -5.95
CA GLU A 3 -9.29 8.67 -5.00
C GLU A 3 -9.33 7.28 -5.63
N GLU A 4 -10.30 7.04 -6.51
CA GLU A 4 -10.39 5.79 -7.27
C GLU A 4 -9.21 5.61 -8.24
N GLU A 5 -8.82 6.67 -8.96
CA GLU A 5 -7.63 6.65 -9.82
C GLU A 5 -6.36 6.34 -9.01
N ILE A 6 -6.22 6.94 -7.83
CA ILE A 6 -5.06 6.71 -6.95
C ILE A 6 -5.03 5.27 -6.44
N ILE A 7 -6.18 4.73 -6.01
CA ILE A 7 -6.26 3.32 -5.57
C ILE A 7 -5.90 2.38 -6.72
N ASN A 8 -6.33 2.69 -7.95
CA ASN A 8 -5.97 1.90 -9.13
C ASN A 8 -4.47 1.97 -9.43
N GLU A 9 -3.84 3.15 -9.34
CA GLU A 9 -2.39 3.27 -9.47
C GLU A 9 -1.62 2.55 -8.36
N ALA A 10 -2.10 2.62 -7.12
CA ALA A 10 -1.51 1.89 -6.00
C ALA A 10 -1.52 0.37 -6.26
N TRP A 11 -2.61 -0.16 -6.81
CA TRP A 11 -2.66 -1.56 -7.23
C TRP A 11 -1.67 -1.89 -8.33
N LYS A 12 -1.51 -1.02 -9.34
CA LYS A 12 -0.49 -1.22 -10.39
C LYS A 12 0.92 -1.27 -9.81
N VAL A 13 1.23 -0.36 -8.88
CA VAL A 13 2.51 -0.35 -8.16
C VAL A 13 2.69 -1.64 -7.36
N ALA A 14 1.72 -2.02 -6.54
CA ALA A 14 1.80 -3.26 -5.76
C ALA A 14 2.02 -4.48 -6.65
N HIS A 15 1.29 -4.58 -7.77
CA HIS A 15 1.45 -5.65 -8.76
C HIS A 15 2.82 -5.67 -9.44
N ALA A 16 3.45 -4.51 -9.63
CA ALA A 16 4.76 -4.41 -10.25
C ALA A 16 5.90 -4.76 -9.27
N PHE A 17 5.69 -4.55 -7.98
CA PHE A 17 6.70 -4.79 -6.95
C PHE A 17 6.61 -6.20 -6.36
N LEU A 18 5.40 -6.67 -6.07
CA LEU A 18 5.19 -7.92 -5.34
C LEU A 18 5.17 -9.11 -6.31
N ASP A 19 6.12 -10.02 -6.14
CA ASP A 19 6.22 -11.28 -6.90
C ASP A 19 5.54 -12.45 -6.14
N SER A 20 5.52 -13.61 -6.77
CA SER A 20 4.96 -14.87 -6.27
C SER A 20 5.67 -15.38 -5.01
N GLY A 21 4.92 -15.50 -3.91
CA GLY A 21 5.43 -15.91 -2.59
C GLY A 21 4.40 -15.68 -1.47
N ASN A 22 4.84 -15.65 -0.21
CA ASN A 22 3.95 -15.44 0.95
C ASN A 22 3.45 -13.98 1.10
N HIS A 23 4.10 -13.03 0.41
CA HIS A 23 3.74 -11.61 0.36
C HIS A 23 3.23 -11.21 -1.04
N ASP A 24 2.59 -12.16 -1.71
CA ASP A 24 1.99 -11.93 -3.02
C ASP A 24 0.79 -10.98 -2.93
N ILE A 25 0.26 -10.62 -4.09
CA ILE A 25 -0.96 -9.80 -4.18
C ILE A 25 -2.15 -10.44 -3.46
N GLY A 26 -2.17 -11.78 -3.34
CA GLY A 26 -3.16 -12.50 -2.55
C GLY A 26 -3.12 -12.10 -1.08
N HIS A 27 -1.93 -11.98 -0.48
CA HIS A 27 -1.74 -11.43 0.86
C HIS A 27 -2.33 -10.02 0.99
N VAL A 28 -1.96 -9.09 0.11
CA VAL A 28 -2.44 -7.70 0.15
C VAL A 28 -3.96 -7.62 0.05
N LYS A 29 -4.59 -8.43 -0.81
CA LYS A 29 -6.05 -8.50 -0.93
C LYS A 29 -6.73 -8.95 0.38
N ARG A 30 -6.15 -9.92 1.10
CA ARG A 30 -6.66 -10.37 2.40
C ARG A 30 -6.52 -9.27 3.46
N VAL A 31 -5.37 -8.59 3.50
CA VAL A 31 -5.14 -7.45 4.40
C VAL A 31 -6.13 -6.33 4.14
N LEU A 32 -6.33 -5.94 2.87
CA LEU A 32 -7.30 -4.91 2.49
C LEU A 32 -8.73 -5.29 2.90
N ARG A 33 -9.12 -6.56 2.70
CA ARG A 33 -10.43 -7.07 3.14
C ARG A 33 -10.59 -6.96 4.65
N ASN A 34 -9.59 -7.40 5.43
CA ASN A 34 -9.63 -7.31 6.89
C ASN A 34 -9.70 -5.85 7.36
N ALA A 35 -8.88 -4.97 6.78
CA ALA A 35 -8.88 -3.55 7.09
C ALA A 35 -10.24 -2.89 6.78
N THR A 36 -10.90 -3.30 5.69
CA THR A 36 -12.25 -2.82 5.34
C THR A 36 -13.29 -3.31 6.35
N LEU A 37 -13.25 -4.59 6.76
CA LEU A 37 -14.15 -5.14 7.78
C LEU A 37 -13.97 -4.48 9.16
N ILE A 38 -12.74 -4.07 9.48
CA ILE A 38 -12.46 -3.30 10.70
C ILE A 38 -13.02 -1.87 10.55
N TRP A 39 -12.77 -1.21 9.41
CA TRP A 39 -13.30 0.11 9.13
C TRP A 39 -14.84 0.18 9.20
N GLU A 40 -15.55 -0.86 8.76
CA GLU A 40 -17.02 -0.93 8.88
C GLU A 40 -17.51 -0.81 10.33
N LYS A 41 -16.68 -1.21 11.31
CA LYS A 41 -17.01 -1.19 12.74
C LYS A 41 -16.45 0.03 13.46
N GLU A 42 -15.23 0.44 13.09
CA GLU A 42 -14.45 1.46 13.81
C GLU A 42 -14.46 2.83 13.10
N GLY A 43 -14.91 2.88 11.85
CA GLY A 43 -14.84 4.09 11.01
C GLY A 43 -13.41 4.51 10.67
N GLY A 44 -13.25 5.81 10.38
CA GLY A 44 -11.97 6.40 9.96
C GLY A 44 -11.90 6.73 8.47
N ASN A 45 -10.76 7.26 8.04
CA ASN A 45 -10.54 7.65 6.64
C ASN A 45 -10.32 6.40 5.78
N LEU A 46 -11.39 5.95 5.11
CA LEU A 46 -11.34 4.74 4.28
C LEU A 46 -10.30 4.84 3.16
N PHE A 47 -10.13 6.01 2.54
CA PHE A 47 -9.14 6.20 1.49
C PHE A 47 -7.73 5.95 2.03
N ALA A 48 -7.39 6.54 3.18
CA ALA A 48 -6.11 6.32 3.85
C ALA A 48 -5.90 4.84 4.19
N ILE A 49 -6.90 4.20 4.81
CA ILE A 49 -6.83 2.79 5.21
C ILE A 49 -6.58 1.89 4.00
N LYS A 50 -7.33 2.08 2.91
CA LYS A 50 -7.17 1.28 1.69
C LYS A 50 -5.78 1.50 1.08
N LEU A 51 -5.35 2.74 0.97
CA LEU A 51 -4.07 3.08 0.37
C LEU A 51 -2.89 2.53 1.19
N SER A 52 -2.93 2.66 2.51
CA SER A 52 -1.96 2.07 3.43
C SER A 52 -1.92 0.55 3.30
N ALA A 53 -3.07 -0.14 3.30
CA ALA A 53 -3.12 -1.59 3.17
C ALA A 53 -2.50 -2.09 1.86
N ILE A 54 -2.74 -1.39 0.75
CA ILE A 54 -2.20 -1.76 -0.57
C ILE A 54 -0.68 -1.59 -0.63
N LEU A 55 -0.15 -0.52 -0.02
CA LEU A 55 1.26 -0.14 -0.15
C LEU A 55 2.16 -0.64 0.99
N HIS A 56 1.63 -1.22 2.08
CA HIS A 56 2.40 -1.47 3.30
C HIS A 56 3.61 -2.40 3.12
N ASP A 57 3.54 -3.36 2.18
CA ASP A 57 4.54 -4.41 1.99
C ASP A 57 5.34 -4.26 0.68
N ILE A 58 5.19 -3.16 -0.07
CA ILE A 58 5.88 -2.98 -1.37
C ILE A 58 7.41 -2.88 -1.25
N GLY A 59 7.94 -2.65 -0.05
CA GLY A 59 9.36 -2.68 0.27
C GLY A 59 9.95 -4.09 0.42
N ARG A 60 9.12 -5.15 0.50
CA ARG A 60 9.57 -6.55 0.70
C ARG A 60 10.62 -7.02 -0.30
N PRO A 61 10.47 -6.81 -1.62
CA PRO A 61 11.48 -7.25 -2.58
C PRO A 61 12.84 -6.57 -2.36
N ILE A 62 12.85 -5.35 -1.81
CA ILE A 62 14.09 -4.62 -1.51
C ILE A 62 14.71 -5.14 -0.21
N GLU A 63 13.90 -5.44 0.80
CA GLU A 63 14.36 -6.11 2.03
C GLU A 63 14.98 -7.48 1.73
N GLU A 64 14.47 -8.26 0.79
CA GLU A 64 15.05 -9.57 0.43
C GLU A 64 16.48 -9.48 -0.13
N ILE A 65 16.85 -8.35 -0.75
CA ILE A 65 18.17 -8.12 -1.34
C ILE A 65 19.05 -7.17 -0.52
N THR A 66 18.53 -6.63 0.57
CA THR A 66 19.25 -5.71 1.47
C THR A 66 19.09 -6.14 2.93
N GLU A 67 19.66 -5.40 3.88
CA GLU A 67 19.37 -5.58 5.32
C GLU A 67 18.45 -4.47 5.85
N GLN A 68 17.78 -3.74 4.95
CA GLN A 68 16.90 -2.62 5.32
C GLN A 68 15.49 -3.13 5.65
N ASP A 69 14.86 -2.51 6.64
CA ASP A 69 13.49 -2.84 7.04
C ASP A 69 12.47 -2.46 5.95
N HIS A 70 11.67 -3.45 5.51
CA HIS A 70 10.67 -3.22 4.47
C HIS A 70 9.63 -2.16 4.86
N ALA A 71 9.29 -2.00 6.14
CA ALA A 71 8.27 -1.03 6.54
C ALA A 71 8.77 0.41 6.35
N GLU A 72 10.04 0.68 6.69
CA GLU A 72 10.68 1.98 6.39
C GLU A 72 10.81 2.21 4.88
N ILE A 73 11.19 1.18 4.11
CA ILE A 73 11.26 1.27 2.65
C ILE A 73 9.87 1.56 2.05
N SER A 74 8.85 0.79 2.42
CA SER A 74 7.46 0.96 1.96
C SER A 74 6.95 2.37 2.28
N ALA A 75 7.21 2.88 3.49
CA ALA A 75 6.82 4.23 3.88
C ALA A 75 7.52 5.31 3.02
N ASN A 76 8.81 5.14 2.75
CA ASN A 76 9.57 6.06 1.89
C ASN A 76 9.09 6.03 0.43
N ILE A 77 8.77 4.85 -0.11
CA ILE A 77 8.18 4.70 -1.44
C ILE A 77 6.79 5.36 -1.48
N ALA A 78 5.93 5.04 -0.52
CA ALA A 78 4.60 5.62 -0.40
C ALA A 78 4.66 7.15 -0.36
N LYS A 79 5.54 7.73 0.46
CA LYS A 79 5.76 9.18 0.51
C LYS A 79 6.06 9.76 -0.87
N ARG A 80 6.98 9.15 -1.64
CA ARG A 80 7.31 9.60 -3.00
C ARG A 80 6.12 9.51 -3.94
N LEU A 81 5.35 8.42 -3.89
CA LEU A 81 4.13 8.25 -4.70
C LEU A 81 3.09 9.33 -4.39
N LEU A 82 2.88 9.70 -3.12
CA LEU A 82 1.95 10.77 -2.75
C LEU A 82 2.34 12.12 -3.35
N TYR A 83 3.63 12.44 -3.36
CA TYR A 83 4.13 13.65 -4.04
C TYR A 83 3.90 13.57 -5.55
N LEU A 84 4.17 12.43 -6.18
CA LEU A 84 3.96 12.22 -7.62
C LEU A 84 2.49 12.30 -8.03
N TRP A 85 1.58 11.81 -7.19
CA TRP A 85 0.13 11.87 -7.39
C TRP A 85 -0.49 13.20 -6.94
N ASN A 86 0.34 14.16 -6.49
CA ASN A 86 -0.06 15.48 -6.02
C ASN A 86 -1.06 15.46 -4.84
N ILE A 87 -0.84 14.55 -3.90
CA ILE A 87 -1.66 14.37 -2.68
C ILE A 87 -0.82 14.23 -1.38
N PRO A 88 0.23 15.04 -1.16
CA PRO A 88 1.20 14.83 -0.07
C PRO A 88 0.61 14.90 1.35
N ASN A 89 -0.57 15.49 1.54
CA ASN A 89 -1.20 15.71 2.85
C ASN A 89 -2.58 15.03 2.98
N LYS A 90 -2.90 14.05 2.11
CA LYS A 90 -4.22 13.39 2.10
C LYS A 90 -4.31 12.20 3.07
N ILE A 91 -3.19 11.70 3.56
CA ILE A 91 -3.08 10.55 4.46
C ILE A 91 -2.12 10.85 5.60
#